data_AF-A0A3B8ZL06-F1
#
_entry.id   AF-A0A3B8ZL06-F1
#
_cell.length_a   1.000
_cell.length_b   1.000
_cell.length_c   1.000
_cell.angle_alpha   90.00
_cell.angle_beta   90.00
_cell.angle_gamma   90.00
#
_symmetry.space_group_name_H-M   'P 1'
#
loop_
_entity.id
_entity.type
_entity.pdbx_description
1 polymer ?
#
loop_
_entity_poly.entity_id
_entity_poly.type
_entity_poly.pdbx_seq_one_letter_code
_entity_poly.pdbx_strand_id
1 'polypeptide(L)'
;MNKNLGILLLFAVVFLLTASLSDNFLDPYNLRNLIQRASLFGLIGLGVSFVIITGGIDLSLGSVIGLVASLMPLLMVEYNLSASVTLMIVFLLVLTIGLVHGFLIAVMRLQPFVVTLCGLMIYRGLARWLTGDNSPGMGQFKELRQLSIYRLPLGQWPVIGKLPGIGQFELPVTLLVLLTVAIAAAVFLNLTVYGRYLLALGRNEQAARFSGINTRGMIFVAYIACSLITGLAAVLFVLDTPAVQPDSYGSFYELYAIAAAVLGGCSLRGGEGSVWGVLIGAAILQLLFNAIGILGIPSTLEFAIAGLVILVGAIADEAIRQIVNRRRAASIKVSG
;
A
#
# COMPACT_ATOMS: atom_id res chain seq x y z
N MET A 1 -5.36 6.92 20.35
CA MET A 1 -4.16 6.09 20.58
C MET A 1 -4.45 4.58 20.56
N ASN A 2 -5.39 4.05 21.37
CA ASN A 2 -5.48 2.60 21.64
C ASN A 2 -5.58 1.65 20.41
N LYS A 3 -6.20 2.04 19.29
CA LYS A 3 -6.32 1.17 18.09
C LYS A 3 -4.97 0.61 17.61
N ASN A 4 -3.91 1.42 17.67
CA ASN A 4 -2.61 1.05 17.11
C ASN A 4 -1.80 0.11 18.02
N LEU A 5 -2.27 -0.20 19.24
CA LEU A 5 -1.54 -1.05 20.19
C LEU A 5 -1.69 -2.56 19.91
N GLY A 6 -2.89 -3.03 19.53
CA GLY A 6 -3.13 -4.44 19.21
C GLY A 6 -2.30 -4.88 17.99
N ILE A 7 -2.34 -4.06 16.94
CA ILE A 7 -1.53 -4.24 15.73
C ILE A 7 -0.01 -4.16 16.01
N LEU A 8 0.48 -3.20 16.82
CA LEU A 8 1.91 -3.16 17.20
C LEU A 8 2.35 -4.37 18.02
N LEU A 9 1.50 -4.87 18.91
CA LEU A 9 1.76 -6.09 19.68
C LEU A 9 1.84 -7.30 18.74
N LEU A 10 0.93 -7.43 17.77
CA LEU A 10 0.98 -8.49 16.76
C LEU A 10 2.27 -8.43 15.93
N PHE A 11 2.70 -7.25 15.49
CA PHE A 11 3.99 -7.06 14.81
C PHE A 11 5.16 -7.55 15.69
N ALA A 12 5.22 -7.10 16.94
CA ALA A 12 6.30 -7.46 17.86
C ALA A 12 6.33 -8.98 18.15
N VAL A 13 5.18 -9.61 18.35
CA VAL A 13 5.07 -11.07 18.58
C VAL A 13 5.56 -11.85 17.37
N VAL A 14 5.09 -11.52 16.16
CA VAL A 14 5.53 -12.21 14.93
C VAL A 14 7.02 -11.99 14.67
N PHE A 15 7.53 -10.77 14.89
CA PHE A 15 8.94 -10.43 14.69
C PHE A 15 9.85 -11.21 15.64
N LEU A 16 9.55 -11.19 16.94
CA LEU A 16 10.34 -11.89 17.96
C LEU A 16 10.25 -13.42 17.80
N LEU A 17 9.08 -13.95 17.45
CA LEU A 17 8.90 -15.38 17.17
C LEU A 17 9.76 -15.80 15.97
N THR A 18 9.69 -15.07 14.86
CA THR A 18 10.48 -15.40 13.65
C THR A 18 11.99 -15.29 13.92
N ALA A 19 12.42 -14.26 14.65
CA ALA A 19 13.80 -14.09 15.09
C ALA A 19 14.29 -15.22 16.02
N SER A 20 13.41 -15.83 16.80
CA SER A 20 13.75 -16.98 17.67
C SER A 20 13.72 -18.34 16.96
N LEU A 21 13.19 -18.42 15.74
CA LEU A 21 13.03 -19.65 14.97
C LEU A 21 13.98 -19.77 13.77
N SER A 22 14.65 -18.68 13.36
CA SER A 22 15.58 -18.69 12.23
C SER A 22 16.65 -17.60 12.38
N ASP A 23 17.91 -17.99 12.55
CA ASP A 23 19.05 -17.05 12.65
C ASP A 23 19.16 -16.13 11.42
N ASN A 24 18.77 -16.65 10.26
CA ASN A 24 18.75 -15.91 8.99
C ASN A 24 17.73 -14.75 8.97
N PHE A 25 16.77 -14.69 9.90
CA PHE A 25 15.74 -13.64 9.90
C PHE A 25 16.32 -12.25 10.20
N LEU A 26 17.30 -12.18 11.09
CA LEU A 26 17.99 -10.94 11.44
C LEU A 26 19.16 -10.59 10.50
N ASP A 27 19.37 -11.38 9.45
CA ASP A 27 20.39 -11.09 8.44
C ASP A 27 20.13 -9.72 7.77
N PRO A 28 21.15 -8.86 7.57
CA PRO A 28 20.99 -7.54 6.96
C PRO A 28 20.35 -7.55 5.57
N TYR A 29 20.60 -8.57 4.74
CA TYR A 29 19.97 -8.73 3.42
C TYR A 29 18.49 -9.09 3.57
N ASN A 30 18.14 -9.99 4.49
CA ASN A 30 16.73 -10.30 4.78
C ASN A 30 15.98 -9.05 5.29
N LEU A 31 16.57 -8.33 6.26
CA LEU A 31 15.96 -7.12 6.82
C LEU A 31 15.84 -5.97 5.81
N ARG A 32 16.82 -5.75 4.91
CA ARG A 32 16.66 -4.82 3.77
C ARG A 32 15.49 -5.28 2.89
N ASN A 33 15.43 -6.54 2.46
CA ASN A 33 14.37 -7.02 1.57
C ASN A 33 12.96 -6.92 2.19
N LEU A 34 12.83 -7.24 3.48
CA LEU A 34 11.60 -7.06 4.26
C LEU A 34 11.17 -5.58 4.30
N ILE A 35 12.09 -4.67 4.62
CA ILE A 35 11.81 -3.22 4.59
C ILE A 35 11.43 -2.76 3.17
N GLN A 36 12.01 -3.34 2.12
CA GLN A 36 11.69 -3.00 0.73
C GLN A 36 10.23 -3.32 0.41
N ARG A 37 9.82 -4.56 0.68
CA ARG A 37 8.46 -5.02 0.44
C ARG A 37 7.46 -4.30 1.32
N ALA A 38 7.76 -4.12 2.62
CA ALA A 38 6.94 -3.31 3.52
C ALA A 38 6.75 -1.87 3.01
N SER A 39 7.76 -1.30 2.35
CA SER A 39 7.67 0.04 1.73
C SER A 39 6.78 0.06 0.49
N LEU A 40 6.93 -0.91 -0.42
CA LEU A 40 6.09 -1.04 -1.61
C LEU A 40 4.61 -1.26 -1.26
N PHE A 41 4.33 -2.19 -0.35
CA PHE A 41 2.98 -2.46 0.15
C PHE A 41 2.43 -1.32 1.01
N GLY A 42 3.28 -0.59 1.71
CA GLY A 42 2.92 0.63 2.44
C GLY A 42 2.44 1.75 1.52
N LEU A 43 3.09 1.95 0.36
CA LEU A 43 2.68 2.96 -0.61
C LEU A 43 1.27 2.67 -1.15
N ILE A 44 1.02 1.46 -1.64
CA ILE A 44 -0.30 1.09 -2.18
C ILE A 44 -1.39 1.05 -1.10
N GLY A 45 -1.03 0.65 0.12
CA GLY A 45 -1.90 0.75 1.29
C GLY A 45 -2.29 2.20 1.60
N LEU A 46 -1.35 3.15 1.52
CA LEU A 46 -1.64 4.58 1.67
C LEU A 46 -2.49 5.11 0.52
N GLY A 47 -2.24 4.70 -0.72
CA GLY A 47 -3.06 5.03 -1.89
C GLY A 47 -4.52 4.64 -1.68
N VAL A 48 -4.80 3.36 -1.41
CA VAL A 48 -6.17 2.87 -1.19
C VAL A 48 -6.80 3.43 0.09
N SER A 49 -6.00 3.84 1.09
CA SER A 49 -6.53 4.46 2.31
C SER A 49 -7.35 5.74 2.04
N PHE A 50 -7.00 6.54 1.03
CA PHE A 50 -7.78 7.72 0.63
C PHE A 50 -9.18 7.32 0.14
N VAL A 51 -9.27 6.26 -0.67
CA VAL A 51 -10.54 5.73 -1.18
C VAL A 51 -11.37 5.13 -0.04
N ILE A 52 -10.77 4.29 0.80
CA ILE A 52 -11.44 3.68 1.97
C ILE A 52 -11.96 4.75 2.93
N ILE A 53 -11.21 5.83 3.18
CA ILE A 53 -11.65 6.95 4.03
C ILE A 53 -12.95 7.60 3.52
N THR A 54 -13.19 7.63 2.20
CA THR A 54 -14.44 8.15 1.62
C THR A 54 -15.61 7.15 1.63
N GLY A 55 -15.39 5.92 2.10
CA GLY A 55 -16.37 4.82 2.00
C GLY A 55 -16.36 4.10 0.65
N GLY A 56 -15.35 4.36 -0.19
CA GLY A 56 -15.12 3.63 -1.43
C GLY A 56 -14.26 2.38 -1.23
N ILE A 57 -14.15 1.58 -2.29
CA ILE A 57 -13.20 0.46 -2.40
C ILE A 57 -12.58 0.55 -3.79
N ASP A 58 -11.27 0.39 -3.88
CA ASP A 58 -10.55 0.22 -5.14
C ASP A 58 -9.97 -1.19 -5.22
N LEU A 59 -10.42 -1.98 -6.20
CA LEU A 59 -9.88 -3.29 -6.53
C LEU A 59 -8.92 -3.25 -7.73
N SER A 60 -8.85 -2.14 -8.45
CA SER A 60 -8.07 -2.05 -9.68
C SER A 60 -6.56 -1.99 -9.43
N LEU A 61 -6.13 -1.54 -8.25
CA LEU A 61 -4.74 -1.13 -8.02
C LEU A 61 -3.69 -2.21 -8.34
N GLY A 62 -3.96 -3.50 -8.11
CA GLY A 62 -3.07 -4.59 -8.53
C GLY A 62 -2.91 -4.71 -10.05
N SER A 63 -4.01 -4.53 -10.80
CA SER A 63 -3.97 -4.48 -12.27
C SER A 63 -3.36 -3.17 -12.82
N VAL A 64 -3.48 -2.04 -12.10
CA VAL A 64 -2.77 -0.80 -12.45
C VAL A 64 -1.27 -1.00 -12.29
N ILE A 65 -0.84 -1.71 -11.24
CA ILE A 65 0.56 -2.12 -11.06
C ILE A 65 0.99 -3.04 -12.21
N GLY A 66 0.21 -4.07 -12.56
CA GLY A 66 0.48 -4.94 -13.71
C GLY A 66 0.59 -4.20 -15.04
N LEU A 67 -0.31 -3.24 -15.31
CA LEU A 67 -0.32 -2.42 -16.52
C LEU A 67 0.90 -1.51 -16.60
N VAL A 68 1.24 -0.76 -15.55
CA VAL A 68 2.43 0.09 -15.51
C VAL A 68 3.71 -0.74 -15.60
N ALA A 69 3.77 -1.87 -14.89
CA ALA A 69 4.93 -2.76 -14.88
C ALA A 69 5.15 -3.50 -16.20
N SER A 70 4.10 -3.69 -17.02
CA SER A 70 4.21 -4.22 -18.39
C SER A 70 4.56 -3.12 -19.40
N LEU A 71 3.96 -1.93 -19.24
CA LEU A 71 4.14 -0.79 -20.14
C LEU A 71 5.54 -0.15 -20.04
N MET A 72 6.12 -0.03 -18.84
CA MET A 72 7.45 0.59 -18.67
C MET A 72 8.57 -0.13 -19.44
N PRO A 73 8.74 -1.46 -19.32
CA PRO A 73 9.66 -2.22 -20.18
C PRO A 73 9.37 -2.03 -21.66
N LEU A 74 8.11 -2.06 -22.10
CA LEU A 74 7.72 -1.92 -23.50
C LEU A 74 8.16 -0.56 -24.08
N LEU A 75 7.85 0.54 -23.38
CA LEU A 75 8.22 1.90 -23.79
C LEU A 75 9.74 2.10 -23.82
N MET A 76 10.48 1.55 -22.86
CA MET A 76 11.94 1.75 -22.76
C MET A 76 12.76 0.81 -23.64
N VAL A 77 12.36 -0.46 -23.79
CA VAL A 77 13.17 -1.50 -24.43
C VAL A 77 12.77 -1.72 -25.89
N GLU A 78 11.48 -1.70 -26.21
CA GLU A 78 11.00 -1.92 -27.58
C GLU A 78 10.85 -0.60 -28.35
N TYR A 79 10.18 0.39 -27.75
CA TYR A 79 10.05 1.74 -28.34
C TYR A 79 11.25 2.67 -28.06
N ASN A 80 12.26 2.21 -27.32
CA ASN A 80 13.52 2.92 -27.03
C ASN A 80 13.32 4.35 -26.47
N LEU A 81 12.26 4.59 -25.70
CA LEU A 81 11.95 5.90 -25.13
C LEU A 81 12.79 6.17 -23.87
N SER A 82 13.17 7.44 -23.67
CA SER A 82 13.94 7.84 -22.50
C SER A 82 13.16 7.67 -21.19
N ALA A 83 13.90 7.55 -20.08
CA ALA A 83 13.34 7.43 -18.74
C ALA A 83 12.29 8.52 -18.43
N SER A 84 12.61 9.78 -18.72
CA SER A 84 11.74 10.93 -18.43
C SER A 84 10.43 10.90 -19.25
N VAL A 85 10.50 10.51 -20.53
CA VAL A 85 9.31 10.39 -21.39
C VAL A 85 8.44 9.21 -20.94
N THR A 86 9.06 8.07 -20.61
CA THR A 86 8.36 6.90 -20.07
C THR A 86 7.62 7.22 -18.78
N LEU A 87 8.29 7.88 -17.82
CA LEU A 87 7.67 8.30 -16.56
C LEU A 87 6.52 9.29 -16.80
N MET A 88 6.67 10.24 -17.73
CA MET A 88 5.60 11.18 -18.08
C MET A 88 4.35 10.44 -18.62
N ILE A 89 4.54 9.49 -19.54
CA ILE A 89 3.44 8.68 -20.10
C ILE A 89 2.75 7.86 -18.99
N VAL A 90 3.53 7.23 -18.10
CA VAL A 90 3.01 6.44 -16.97
C VAL A 90 2.21 7.30 -15.99
N PHE A 91 2.72 8.48 -15.61
CA PHE A 91 1.99 9.36 -14.68
C PHE A 91 0.75 9.98 -15.30
N LEU A 92 0.75 10.29 -16.61
CA LEU A 92 -0.46 10.71 -17.34
C LEU A 92 -1.50 9.57 -17.41
N LEU A 93 -1.07 8.33 -17.62
CA LEU A 93 -1.96 7.16 -17.64
C LEU A 93 -2.65 6.95 -16.29
N VAL A 94 -1.92 6.92 -15.17
CA VAL A 94 -2.55 6.71 -13.86
C VAL A 94 -3.36 7.93 -13.39
N LEU A 95 -2.96 9.15 -13.76
CA LEU A 95 -3.80 10.34 -13.56
C LEU A 95 -5.15 10.19 -14.31
N THR A 96 -5.12 9.69 -15.54
CA THR A 96 -6.32 9.43 -16.34
C THR A 96 -7.19 8.34 -15.73
N ILE A 97 -6.60 7.25 -15.21
CA ILE A 97 -7.32 6.20 -14.48
C ILE A 97 -8.03 6.77 -13.24
N GLY A 98 -7.31 7.55 -12.41
CA GLY A 98 -7.89 8.21 -11.24
C GLY A 98 -9.00 9.20 -11.57
N LEU A 99 -8.88 9.93 -12.68
CA LEU A 99 -9.93 10.81 -13.21
C LEU A 99 -11.16 10.05 -13.71
N VAL A 100 -10.97 8.94 -14.44
CA VAL A 100 -12.07 8.10 -14.95
C VAL A 100 -12.82 7.43 -13.79
N HIS A 101 -12.12 6.86 -12.81
CA HIS A 101 -12.75 6.31 -11.60
C HIS A 101 -13.48 7.40 -10.80
N GLY A 102 -12.84 8.56 -10.59
CA GLY A 102 -13.46 9.72 -9.96
C GLY A 102 -14.74 10.18 -10.67
N PHE A 103 -14.75 10.22 -12.01
CA PHE A 103 -15.91 10.61 -12.81
C PHE A 103 -17.06 9.60 -12.72
N LEU A 104 -16.77 8.30 -12.93
CA LEU A 104 -17.77 7.25 -12.90
C LEU A 104 -18.45 7.11 -11.53
N ILE A 105 -17.71 7.38 -10.45
CA ILE A 105 -18.21 7.27 -9.08
C ILE A 105 -18.87 8.59 -8.63
N ALA A 106 -18.21 9.74 -8.81
CA ALA A 106 -18.70 11.03 -8.30
C ALA A 106 -19.80 11.68 -9.16
N VAL A 107 -19.76 11.46 -10.48
CA VAL A 107 -20.68 12.11 -11.44
C VAL A 107 -21.75 11.14 -11.90
N MET A 108 -21.35 9.97 -12.42
CA MET A 108 -22.29 8.92 -12.89
C MET A 108 -22.90 8.10 -11.75
N ARG A 109 -22.42 8.25 -10.52
CA ARG A 109 -22.91 7.57 -9.29
C ARG A 109 -22.90 6.04 -9.35
N LEU A 110 -21.98 5.48 -10.13
CA LEU A 110 -21.75 4.03 -10.14
C LEU A 110 -21.08 3.59 -8.83
N GLN A 111 -21.37 2.37 -8.39
CA GLN A 111 -20.81 1.83 -7.16
C GLN A 111 -19.28 1.63 -7.31
N PRO A 112 -18.45 2.08 -6.34
CA PRO A 112 -16.99 1.93 -6.37
C PRO A 112 -16.48 0.53 -6.70
N PHE A 113 -17.10 -0.48 -6.10
CA PHE A 113 -16.78 -1.88 -6.34
C PHE A 113 -16.94 -2.28 -7.82
N VAL A 114 -18.05 -1.89 -8.45
CA VAL A 114 -18.31 -2.22 -9.87
C VAL A 114 -17.34 -1.50 -10.78
N VAL A 115 -17.10 -0.21 -10.56
CA VAL A 115 -16.16 0.59 -11.37
C VAL A 115 -14.75 0.01 -11.31
N THR A 116 -14.26 -0.30 -10.11
CA THR A 116 -12.87 -0.73 -9.92
C THR A 116 -12.65 -2.23 -10.17
N LEU A 117 -13.69 -3.07 -10.08
CA LEU A 117 -13.67 -4.46 -10.56
C LEU A 117 -13.65 -4.52 -12.10
N CYS A 118 -14.46 -3.69 -12.77
CA CYS A 118 -14.36 -3.56 -14.23
C CYS A 118 -12.98 -3.00 -14.64
N GLY A 119 -12.47 -1.99 -13.89
CA GLY A 119 -11.10 -1.49 -14.04
C GLY A 119 -10.05 -2.60 -13.91
N LEU A 120 -10.17 -3.49 -12.91
CA LEU A 120 -9.29 -4.65 -12.72
C LEU A 120 -9.17 -5.49 -14.01
N MET A 121 -10.31 -5.86 -14.59
CA MET A 121 -10.35 -6.69 -15.80
C MET A 121 -9.83 -5.93 -17.03
N ILE A 122 -10.19 -4.64 -17.18
CA ILE A 122 -9.75 -3.80 -18.30
C ILE A 122 -8.23 -3.59 -18.27
N TYR A 123 -7.64 -3.20 -17.13
CA TYR A 123 -6.22 -2.89 -17.06
C TYR A 123 -5.34 -4.15 -17.14
N ARG A 124 -5.79 -5.29 -16.58
CA ARG A 124 -5.12 -6.59 -16.78
C ARG A 124 -5.22 -7.04 -18.25
N GLY A 125 -6.37 -6.86 -18.90
CA GLY A 125 -6.56 -7.15 -20.32
C GLY A 125 -5.69 -6.27 -21.23
N LEU A 126 -5.58 -4.97 -20.94
CA LEU A 126 -4.69 -4.06 -21.66
C LEU A 126 -3.21 -4.40 -21.45
N ALA A 127 -2.80 -4.77 -20.23
CA ALA A 127 -1.42 -5.20 -19.96
C ALA A 127 -1.02 -6.40 -20.82
N ARG A 128 -1.89 -7.42 -20.86
CA ARG A 128 -1.73 -8.63 -21.69
C ARG A 128 -1.73 -8.33 -23.19
N TRP A 129 -2.66 -7.49 -23.66
CA TRP A 129 -2.76 -7.11 -25.08
C TRP A 129 -1.53 -6.31 -25.56
N LEU A 130 -1.04 -5.37 -24.76
CA LEU A 130 0.09 -4.51 -25.11
C LEU A 130 1.42 -5.28 -25.26
N THR A 131 1.60 -6.42 -24.57
CA THR A 131 2.81 -7.24 -24.70
C THR A 131 2.58 -8.53 -25.51
N GLY A 132 1.35 -8.82 -25.95
CA GLY A 132 0.98 -10.09 -26.57
C GLY A 132 1.22 -11.30 -25.66
N ASP A 133 0.90 -11.16 -24.36
CA ASP A 133 1.21 -12.11 -23.27
C ASP A 133 2.72 -12.43 -23.05
N ASN A 134 3.63 -11.78 -23.78
CA ASN A 134 5.06 -11.86 -23.45
C ASN A 134 5.32 -11.22 -22.09
N SER A 135 6.37 -11.70 -21.41
CA SER A 135 6.80 -11.17 -20.10
C SER A 135 8.02 -10.25 -20.24
N PRO A 136 7.84 -8.94 -20.51
CA PRO A 136 8.97 -8.08 -20.80
C PRO A 136 9.81 -7.82 -19.54
N GLY A 137 11.12 -7.75 -19.71
CA GLY A 137 12.08 -7.34 -18.69
C GLY A 137 12.70 -6.00 -19.00
N MET A 138 13.13 -5.26 -17.98
CA MET A 138 13.68 -3.90 -18.14
C MET A 138 15.10 -3.83 -18.76
N GLY A 139 15.57 -4.96 -19.31
CA GLY A 139 16.81 -5.05 -20.10
C GLY A 139 18.06 -4.58 -19.37
N GLN A 140 18.94 -3.89 -20.11
CA GLN A 140 20.17 -3.31 -19.60
C GLN A 140 20.05 -1.83 -19.17
N PHE A 141 18.84 -1.30 -19.00
CA PHE A 141 18.61 0.12 -18.63
C PHE A 141 19.01 0.42 -17.17
N LYS A 142 20.32 0.55 -16.97
CA LYS A 142 20.95 0.76 -15.66
C LYS A 142 20.54 2.07 -14.99
N GLU A 143 20.26 3.14 -15.74
CA GLU A 143 20.00 4.47 -15.18
C GLU A 143 18.73 4.52 -14.31
N LEU A 144 17.59 4.05 -14.84
CA LEU A 144 16.35 4.00 -14.07
C LEU A 144 16.43 2.93 -12.98
N ARG A 145 17.05 1.78 -13.27
CA ARG A 145 17.25 0.71 -12.28
C ARG A 145 18.19 1.13 -11.13
N GLN A 146 19.09 2.09 -11.35
CA GLN A 146 19.88 2.69 -10.28
C GLN A 146 19.00 3.42 -9.26
N LEU A 147 17.83 3.98 -9.63
CA LEU A 147 16.95 4.65 -8.65
C LEU A 147 16.26 3.68 -7.67
N SER A 148 15.99 2.43 -8.05
CA SER A 148 15.51 1.39 -7.12
C SER A 148 16.66 0.70 -6.38
N ILE A 149 17.76 0.43 -7.09
CA ILE A 149 18.96 -0.22 -6.54
C ILE A 149 19.73 0.73 -5.62
N TYR A 150 19.52 2.06 -5.70
CA TYR A 150 20.22 3.00 -4.83
C TYR A 150 19.94 2.67 -3.37
N ARG A 151 21.03 2.26 -2.73
CA ARG A 151 21.14 1.79 -1.36
C ARG A 151 21.92 2.87 -0.65
N LEU A 152 21.28 3.58 0.27
CA LEU A 152 21.94 4.63 1.02
C LEU A 152 22.95 3.98 1.98
N PRO A 153 24.27 4.18 1.77
CA PRO A 153 25.28 3.53 2.58
C PRO A 153 25.37 4.28 3.91
N LEU A 154 24.64 3.81 4.92
CA LEU A 154 24.58 4.51 6.22
C LEU A 154 25.96 4.66 6.87
N GLY A 155 26.89 3.74 6.61
CA GLY A 155 28.31 3.84 6.99
C GLY A 155 29.03 5.13 6.51
N GLN A 156 28.55 5.77 5.44
CA GLN A 156 29.11 7.05 4.95
C GLN A 156 28.49 8.27 5.63
N TRP A 157 27.42 8.14 6.41
CA TRP A 157 26.79 9.26 7.11
C TRP A 157 27.55 9.58 8.41
N PRO A 158 28.01 10.83 8.62
CA PRO A 158 29.00 11.16 9.67
C PRO A 158 28.49 10.99 11.12
N VAL A 159 27.17 10.89 11.30
CA VAL A 159 26.51 10.63 12.60
C VAL A 159 25.99 9.19 12.68
N ILE A 160 25.29 8.72 11.63
CA ILE A 160 24.59 7.42 11.66
C ILE A 160 25.55 6.24 11.43
N GLY A 161 26.54 6.39 10.53
CA GLY A 161 27.48 5.32 10.18
C GLY A 161 28.45 4.92 11.29
N LYS A 162 28.54 5.71 12.35
CA LYS A 162 29.34 5.43 13.56
C LYS A 162 28.63 4.56 14.58
N LEU A 163 27.33 4.26 14.39
CA LEU A 163 26.58 3.38 15.27
C LEU A 163 26.94 1.91 14.96
N PRO A 164 27.29 1.09 15.98
CA PRO A 164 27.68 -0.30 15.76
C PRO A 164 26.53 -1.10 15.11
N GLY A 165 26.86 -1.94 14.13
CA GLY A 165 25.90 -2.69 13.30
C GLY A 165 25.22 -1.87 12.19
N ILE A 166 25.07 -0.54 12.33
CA ILE A 166 24.35 0.28 11.35
C ILE A 166 25.23 0.66 10.15
N GLY A 167 26.55 0.75 10.32
CA GLY A 167 27.47 1.13 9.24
C GLY A 167 27.45 0.23 7.99
N GLN A 168 27.07 -1.05 8.14
CA GLN A 168 26.89 -2.00 7.04
C GLN A 168 25.43 -2.09 6.54
N PHE A 169 24.48 -1.46 7.24
CA PHE A 169 23.07 -1.54 6.87
C PHE A 169 22.74 -0.52 5.78
N GLU A 170 22.59 -1.02 4.56
CA GLU A 170 22.11 -0.22 3.43
C GLU A 170 20.60 0.04 3.57
N LEU A 171 20.22 1.28 3.90
CA LEU A 171 18.82 1.66 3.76
C LEU A 171 18.45 1.69 2.28
N PRO A 172 17.58 0.80 1.82
CA PRO A 172 16.82 1.12 -0.16
C PRO A 172 16.28 2.56 -0.27
N VAL A 173 16.19 3.12 -1.47
CA VAL A 173 15.44 4.37 -1.67
C VAL A 173 13.94 4.23 -1.42
N THR A 174 13.35 3.03 -1.61
CA THR A 174 11.90 2.77 -1.46
C THR A 174 11.33 3.21 -0.10
N LEU A 175 12.09 3.07 1.00
CA LEU A 175 11.62 3.51 2.32
C LEU A 175 11.54 5.04 2.41
N LEU A 176 12.46 5.77 1.79
CA LEU A 176 12.37 7.23 1.75
C LEU A 176 11.17 7.70 0.92
N VAL A 177 10.87 7.03 -0.20
CA VAL A 177 9.67 7.35 -0.99
C VAL A 177 8.40 7.04 -0.20
N LEU A 178 8.37 5.92 0.54
CA LEU A 178 7.27 5.65 1.48
C LEU A 178 7.15 6.77 2.53
N LEU A 179 8.24 7.18 3.17
CA LEU A 179 8.23 8.18 4.24
C LEU A 179 7.83 9.57 3.74
N THR A 180 8.28 10.01 2.55
CA THR A 180 7.86 11.31 2.00
C THR A 180 6.37 11.31 1.62
N VAL A 181 5.87 10.23 1.00
CA VAL A 181 4.44 10.06 0.69
C VAL A 181 3.61 9.94 1.99
N ALA A 182 4.10 9.24 3.00
CA ALA A 182 3.44 9.12 4.30
C ALA A 182 3.37 10.47 5.04
N ILE A 183 4.45 11.26 5.03
CA ILE A 183 4.46 12.61 5.60
C ILE A 183 3.48 13.52 4.83
N ALA A 184 3.50 13.49 3.50
CA ALA A 184 2.56 14.26 2.68
C ALA A 184 1.10 13.86 2.95
N ALA A 185 0.79 12.56 3.04
CA ALA A 185 -0.53 12.06 3.38
C ALA A 185 -0.94 12.40 4.83
N ALA A 186 -0.01 12.37 5.77
CA ALA A 186 -0.27 12.72 7.17
C ALA A 186 -0.57 14.22 7.32
N VAL A 187 0.20 15.09 6.66
CA VAL A 187 -0.07 16.53 6.58
C VAL A 187 -1.42 16.78 5.90
N PHE A 188 -1.69 16.12 4.77
CA PHE A 188 -2.96 16.27 4.07
C PHE A 188 -4.16 15.89 4.94
N LEU A 189 -4.15 14.69 5.52
CA LEU A 189 -5.29 14.14 6.26
C LEU A 189 -5.52 14.82 7.62
N ASN A 190 -4.46 15.22 8.33
CA ASN A 190 -4.59 15.74 9.71
C ASN A 190 -4.54 17.27 9.81
N LEU A 191 -3.79 17.95 8.92
CA LEU A 191 -3.53 19.40 9.04
C LEU A 191 -4.34 20.25 8.05
N THR A 192 -4.77 19.71 6.90
CA THR A 192 -5.55 20.47 5.91
C THR A 192 -7.06 20.50 6.22
N VAL A 193 -7.79 21.37 5.53
CA VAL A 193 -9.26 21.36 5.55
C VAL A 193 -9.80 20.19 4.71
N TYR A 194 -9.17 19.88 3.57
CA TYR A 194 -9.59 18.80 2.67
C TYR A 194 -9.50 17.40 3.33
N GLY A 195 -8.50 17.15 4.16
CA GLY A 195 -8.41 15.92 4.97
C GLY A 195 -9.62 15.74 5.90
N ARG A 196 -10.06 16.82 6.56
CA ARG A 196 -11.28 16.84 7.37
C ARG A 196 -12.55 16.66 6.52
N TYR A 197 -12.58 17.18 5.30
CA TYR A 197 -13.69 16.97 4.37
C TYR A 197 -13.80 15.52 3.87
N LEU A 198 -12.69 14.82 3.60
CA LEU A 198 -12.69 13.38 3.30
C LEU A 198 -13.25 12.55 4.48
N LEU A 199 -12.82 12.86 5.70
CA LEU A 199 -13.30 12.20 6.92
C LEU A 199 -14.78 12.50 7.21
N ALA A 200 -15.27 13.71 6.91
CA ALA A 200 -16.69 14.06 7.03
C ALA A 200 -17.55 13.33 5.98
N LEU A 201 -17.11 13.35 4.72
CA LEU A 201 -17.73 12.64 3.59
C LEU A 201 -17.95 11.16 3.92
N GLY A 202 -16.89 10.45 4.32
CA GLY A 202 -16.98 9.02 4.63
C GLY A 202 -17.77 8.67 5.89
N ARG A 203 -18.13 9.64 6.75
CA ARG A 203 -19.05 9.40 7.88
C ARG A 203 -20.51 9.50 7.45
N ASN A 204 -20.83 10.51 6.62
CA ASN A 204 -22.16 10.72 6.08
C ASN A 204 -22.09 11.72 4.90
N GLU A 205 -22.15 11.23 3.66
CA GLU A 205 -22.11 12.09 2.47
C GLU A 205 -23.22 13.15 2.49
N GLN A 206 -24.44 12.77 2.89
CA GLN A 206 -25.59 13.69 2.88
C GLN A 206 -25.36 14.85 3.86
N ALA A 207 -24.94 14.57 5.08
CA ALA A 207 -24.61 15.59 6.07
C ALA A 207 -23.43 16.47 5.63
N ALA A 208 -22.38 15.88 5.03
CA ALA A 208 -21.26 16.64 4.47
C ALA A 208 -21.72 17.59 3.35
N ARG A 209 -22.59 17.11 2.45
CA ARG A 209 -23.15 17.91 1.34
C ARG A 209 -24.09 19.02 1.83
N PHE A 210 -24.94 18.77 2.81
CA PHE A 210 -25.76 19.81 3.45
C PHE A 210 -24.90 20.82 4.23
N SER A 211 -23.71 20.42 4.69
CA SER A 211 -22.68 21.30 5.28
C SER A 211 -21.85 22.05 4.23
N GLY A 212 -22.27 22.09 2.96
CA GLY A 212 -21.61 22.82 1.89
C GLY A 212 -20.34 22.17 1.30
N ILE A 213 -19.97 20.96 1.74
CA ILE A 213 -18.78 20.26 1.23
C ILE A 213 -19.07 19.73 -0.18
N ASN A 214 -18.18 20.02 -1.14
CA ASN A 214 -18.21 19.43 -2.48
C ASN A 214 -17.79 17.95 -2.43
N THR A 215 -18.74 17.06 -2.08
CA THR A 215 -18.52 15.62 -1.93
C THR A 215 -17.93 15.00 -3.19
N ARG A 216 -18.43 15.38 -4.36
CA ARG A 216 -17.91 14.93 -5.67
C ARG A 216 -16.44 15.27 -5.87
N GLY A 217 -16.04 16.52 -5.58
CA GLY A 217 -14.65 16.96 -5.67
C GLY A 217 -13.73 16.18 -4.73
N MET A 218 -14.21 15.84 -3.53
CA MET A 218 -13.46 15.02 -2.57
C MET A 218 -13.34 13.55 -3.01
N ILE A 219 -14.36 12.99 -3.67
CA ILE A 219 -14.27 11.67 -4.33
C ILE A 219 -13.20 11.68 -5.44
N PHE A 220 -13.20 12.69 -6.33
CA PHE A 220 -12.15 12.84 -7.34
C PHE A 220 -10.74 12.88 -6.72
N VAL A 221 -10.53 13.70 -5.68
CA VAL A 221 -9.25 13.78 -4.96
C VAL A 221 -8.82 12.40 -4.42
N ALA A 222 -9.75 11.61 -3.87
CA ALA A 222 -9.44 10.29 -3.34
C ALA A 222 -8.96 9.29 -4.42
N TYR A 223 -9.65 9.19 -5.56
CA TYR A 223 -9.25 8.26 -6.64
C TYR A 223 -8.02 8.74 -7.41
N ILE A 224 -7.83 10.05 -7.58
CA ILE A 224 -6.60 10.62 -8.15
C ILE A 224 -5.40 10.34 -7.24
N ALA A 225 -5.53 10.57 -5.92
CA ALA A 225 -4.48 10.26 -4.96
C ALA A 225 -4.15 8.76 -4.91
N CYS A 226 -5.19 7.90 -4.89
CA CYS A 226 -5.03 6.44 -4.95
C CYS A 226 -4.23 6.00 -6.19
N SER A 227 -4.63 6.47 -7.38
CA SER A 227 -4.01 6.04 -8.63
C SER A 227 -2.60 6.61 -8.83
N LEU A 228 -2.34 7.87 -8.46
CA LEU A 228 -0.99 8.46 -8.51
C LEU A 228 -0.01 7.76 -7.56
N ILE A 229 -0.42 7.47 -6.32
CA ILE A 229 0.42 6.76 -5.35
C ILE A 229 0.62 5.29 -5.79
N THR A 230 -0.41 4.66 -6.36
CA THR A 230 -0.31 3.30 -6.95
C THR A 230 0.64 3.28 -8.14
N GLY A 231 0.60 4.27 -9.04
CA GLY A 231 1.52 4.38 -10.16
C GLY A 231 2.97 4.60 -9.72
N LEU A 232 3.21 5.46 -8.72
CA LEU A 232 4.52 5.64 -8.10
C LEU A 232 5.04 4.33 -7.47
N ALA A 233 4.18 3.57 -6.79
CA ALA A 233 4.53 2.26 -6.27
C ALA A 233 4.82 1.25 -7.41
N ALA A 234 4.03 1.27 -8.49
CA ALA A 234 4.19 0.39 -9.64
C ALA A 234 5.54 0.60 -10.36
N VAL A 235 5.96 1.87 -10.51
CA VAL A 235 7.31 2.24 -10.97
C VAL A 235 8.38 1.58 -10.10
N LEU A 236 8.25 1.66 -8.77
CA LEU A 236 9.22 1.06 -7.84
C LEU A 236 9.16 -0.49 -7.82
N PHE A 237 7.99 -1.09 -8.01
CA PHE A 237 7.78 -2.53 -8.13
C PHE A 237 8.48 -3.11 -9.38
N VAL A 238 8.30 -2.51 -10.56
CA VAL A 238 8.92 -3.00 -11.80
C VAL A 238 10.45 -2.83 -11.78
N LEU A 239 10.96 -1.77 -11.18
CA LEU A 239 12.41 -1.55 -11.07
C LEU A 239 13.13 -2.53 -10.13
N ASP A 240 12.39 -3.27 -9.29
CA ASP A 240 12.89 -4.36 -8.44
C ASP A 240 12.84 -5.73 -9.14
N THR A 241 11.92 -5.89 -10.11
CA THR A 241 11.59 -7.18 -10.74
C THR A 241 12.33 -7.35 -12.08
N PRO A 242 12.97 -8.51 -12.36
CA PRO A 242 13.75 -8.68 -13.60
C PRO A 242 12.87 -8.78 -14.87
N ALA A 243 11.69 -9.41 -14.78
CA ALA A 243 10.70 -9.53 -15.85
C ALA A 243 9.29 -9.64 -15.28
N VAL A 244 8.30 -9.11 -16.00
CA VAL A 244 6.91 -8.95 -15.52
C VAL A 244 5.97 -9.84 -16.31
N GLN A 245 5.21 -10.71 -15.65
CA GLN A 245 4.13 -11.50 -16.26
C GLN A 245 2.83 -10.67 -16.31
N PRO A 246 2.30 -10.28 -17.49
CA PRO A 246 1.17 -9.33 -17.58
C PRO A 246 -0.16 -9.91 -17.06
N ASP A 247 -0.30 -11.23 -17.05
CA ASP A 247 -1.48 -11.95 -16.58
C ASP A 247 -1.53 -12.05 -15.05
N SER A 248 -0.38 -12.18 -14.38
CA SER A 248 -0.26 -12.53 -12.96
C SER A 248 0.30 -11.41 -12.07
N TYR A 249 1.10 -10.48 -12.63
CA TYR A 249 1.80 -9.47 -11.83
C TYR A 249 0.84 -8.47 -11.19
N GLY A 250 1.09 -8.17 -9.91
CA GLY A 250 0.21 -7.35 -9.08
C GLY A 250 -1.08 -8.04 -8.62
N SER A 251 -1.31 -9.33 -8.93
CA SER A 251 -2.54 -10.01 -8.48
C SER A 251 -2.59 -10.16 -6.96
N PHE A 252 -3.78 -9.95 -6.37
CA PHE A 252 -4.02 -9.88 -4.92
C PHE A 252 -3.36 -8.71 -4.19
N TYR A 253 -2.59 -7.85 -4.87
CA TYR A 253 -1.98 -6.67 -4.23
C TYR A 253 -3.06 -5.68 -3.78
N GLU A 254 -4.20 -5.63 -4.49
CA GLU A 254 -5.42 -4.97 -4.06
C GLU A 254 -5.92 -5.45 -2.69
N LEU A 255 -5.99 -6.77 -2.47
CA LEU A 255 -6.45 -7.34 -1.20
C LEU A 255 -5.45 -7.07 -0.08
N TYR A 256 -4.14 -7.14 -0.36
CA TYR A 256 -3.08 -6.83 0.60
C TYR A 256 -3.03 -5.34 0.96
N ALA A 257 -3.26 -4.43 0.02
CA ALA A 257 -3.37 -3.00 0.28
C ALA A 257 -4.58 -2.66 1.16
N ILE A 258 -5.75 -3.26 0.84
CA ILE A 258 -6.97 -3.09 1.64
C ILE A 258 -6.77 -3.69 3.04
N ALA A 259 -6.20 -4.90 3.17
CA ALA A 259 -5.92 -5.52 4.45
C ALA A 259 -4.93 -4.69 5.30
N ALA A 260 -3.87 -4.15 4.70
CA ALA A 260 -2.93 -3.25 5.37
C ALA A 260 -3.63 -1.99 5.91
N ALA A 261 -4.49 -1.36 5.11
CA ALA A 261 -5.22 -0.17 5.51
C ALA A 261 -6.28 -0.44 6.60
N VAL A 262 -7.05 -1.52 6.46
CA VAL A 262 -8.12 -1.90 7.41
C VAL A 262 -7.56 -2.39 8.74
N LEU A 263 -6.54 -3.26 8.73
CA LEU A 263 -5.80 -3.64 9.93
C LEU A 263 -5.15 -2.39 10.58
N GLY A 264 -4.63 -1.48 9.75
CA GLY A 264 -4.17 -0.15 10.11
C GLY A 264 -5.25 0.82 10.65
N GLY A 265 -6.48 0.37 10.82
CA GLY A 265 -7.55 1.13 11.48
C GLY A 265 -8.36 2.05 10.55
N CYS A 266 -8.22 1.93 9.22
CA CYS A 266 -9.18 2.49 8.27
C CYS A 266 -10.51 1.75 8.31
N SER A 267 -11.61 2.51 8.25
CA SER A 267 -12.97 1.96 8.28
C SER A 267 -13.46 1.67 6.86
N LEU A 268 -13.83 0.41 6.56
CA LEU A 268 -14.54 0.06 5.32
C LEU A 268 -15.92 0.72 5.17
N ARG A 269 -16.46 1.31 6.25
CA ARG A 269 -17.67 2.14 6.21
C ARG A 269 -17.37 3.61 5.87
N GLY A 270 -16.10 3.96 5.64
CA GLY A 270 -15.62 5.33 5.55
C GLY A 270 -15.40 6.01 6.90
N GLY A 271 -14.91 7.24 6.86
CA GLY A 271 -14.97 8.20 7.96
C GLY A 271 -13.90 8.09 9.04
N GLU A 272 -12.99 7.11 8.94
CA GLU A 272 -11.84 6.90 9.82
C GLU A 272 -10.65 6.32 9.04
N GLY A 273 -9.43 6.75 9.38
CA GLY A 273 -8.18 6.20 8.85
C GLY A 273 -6.94 6.71 9.59
N SER A 274 -5.80 6.03 9.41
CA SER A 274 -4.54 6.39 10.07
C SER A 274 -3.33 6.03 9.21
N VAL A 275 -2.58 7.04 8.75
CA VAL A 275 -1.33 6.84 7.98
C VAL A 275 -0.37 5.90 8.72
N TRP A 276 -0.09 6.18 10.00
CA TRP A 276 0.79 5.34 10.82
C TRP A 276 0.27 3.91 10.98
N GLY A 277 -1.05 3.72 11.12
CA GLY A 277 -1.63 2.39 11.19
C GLY A 277 -1.48 1.62 9.88
N VAL A 278 -1.72 2.26 8.73
CA VAL A 278 -1.55 1.68 7.39
C VAL A 278 -0.10 1.19 7.19
N LEU A 279 0.90 1.98 7.61
CA LEU A 279 2.31 1.59 7.54
C LEU A 279 2.60 0.32 8.35
N ILE A 280 2.08 0.24 9.59
CA ILE A 280 2.27 -0.92 10.46
C ILE A 280 1.53 -2.15 9.89
N GLY A 281 0.33 -1.96 9.32
CA GLY A 281 -0.42 -3.03 8.65
C GLY A 281 0.33 -3.62 7.46
N ALA A 282 0.89 -2.77 6.59
CA ALA A 282 1.73 -3.22 5.48
C ALA A 282 2.99 -3.95 5.98
N ALA A 283 3.63 -3.44 7.04
CA ALA A 283 4.79 -4.08 7.65
C ALA A 283 4.48 -5.47 8.24
N ILE A 284 3.31 -5.66 8.88
CA ILE A 284 2.88 -6.98 9.36
C ILE A 284 2.64 -7.97 8.22
N LEU A 285 1.92 -7.56 7.18
CA LEU A 285 1.66 -8.47 6.06
C LEU A 285 2.96 -8.95 5.41
N GLN A 286 3.91 -8.04 5.18
CA GLN A 286 5.19 -8.41 4.58
C GLN A 286 6.12 -9.16 5.54
N LEU A 287 6.03 -8.89 6.85
CA LEU A 287 6.67 -9.71 7.89
C LEU A 287 6.12 -11.15 7.91
N LEU A 288 4.81 -11.33 7.77
CA LEU A 288 4.20 -12.67 7.70
C LEU A 288 4.66 -13.45 6.46
N PHE A 289 4.66 -12.83 5.27
CA PHE A 289 5.18 -13.48 4.06
C PHE A 289 6.68 -13.79 4.16
N ASN A 290 7.47 -12.90 4.76
CA ASN A 290 8.89 -13.14 5.02
C ASN A 290 9.12 -14.30 6.01
N ALA A 291 8.33 -14.37 7.09
CA ALA A 291 8.37 -15.46 8.06
C ALA A 291 8.01 -16.82 7.44
N ILE A 292 6.94 -16.87 6.64
CA ILE A 292 6.54 -18.10 5.91
C ILE A 292 7.68 -18.60 5.02
N GLY A 293 8.27 -17.71 4.22
CA GLY A 293 9.38 -18.06 3.32
C GLY A 293 10.65 -18.51 4.07
N ILE A 294 11.05 -17.80 5.13
CA ILE A 294 12.32 -18.08 5.83
C ILE A 294 12.26 -19.28 6.78
N LEU A 295 11.06 -19.71 7.16
CA LEU A 295 10.81 -20.96 7.89
C LEU A 295 10.65 -22.17 6.96
N GLY A 296 10.88 -22.01 5.65
CA GLY A 296 10.83 -23.09 4.66
C GLY A 296 9.42 -23.65 4.41
N ILE A 297 8.38 -22.90 4.77
CA ILE A 297 6.99 -23.33 4.59
C ILE A 297 6.63 -23.31 3.09
N PRO A 298 5.95 -24.34 2.55
CA PRO A 298 5.57 -24.36 1.13
C PRO A 298 4.74 -23.14 0.72
N SER A 299 5.16 -22.46 -0.36
CA SER A 299 4.49 -21.26 -0.88
C SER A 299 3.04 -21.53 -1.35
N THR A 300 2.69 -22.78 -1.63
CA THR A 300 1.31 -23.21 -1.88
C THR A 300 0.38 -23.02 -0.67
N LEU A 301 0.93 -22.93 0.54
CA LEU A 301 0.20 -22.65 1.78
C LEU A 301 0.28 -21.18 2.21
N GLU A 302 1.08 -20.34 1.54
CA GLU A 302 1.36 -18.96 1.91
C GLU A 302 0.09 -18.12 2.09
N PHE A 303 -0.81 -18.15 1.10
CA PHE A 303 -2.11 -17.48 1.15
C PHE A 303 -3.01 -18.01 2.28
N ALA A 304 -3.01 -19.32 2.53
CA ALA A 304 -3.85 -19.95 3.54
C ALA A 304 -3.39 -19.59 4.96
N ILE A 305 -2.07 -19.60 5.19
CA ILE A 305 -1.46 -19.25 6.48
C ILE A 305 -1.58 -17.75 6.74
N ALA A 306 -1.29 -16.90 5.74
CA ALA A 306 -1.49 -15.46 5.86
C ALA A 306 -2.95 -15.12 6.17
N GLY A 307 -3.90 -15.69 5.41
CA GLY A 307 -5.34 -15.51 5.65
C GLY A 307 -5.77 -15.95 7.06
N LEU A 308 -5.30 -17.11 7.53
CA LEU A 308 -5.59 -17.61 8.87
C LEU A 308 -5.01 -16.70 9.96
N VAL A 309 -3.76 -16.26 9.85
CA VAL A 309 -3.11 -15.40 10.86
C VAL A 309 -3.74 -14.01 10.90
N ILE A 310 -4.11 -13.43 9.74
CA ILE A 310 -4.85 -12.16 9.68
C ILE A 310 -6.23 -12.32 10.33
N LEU A 311 -6.95 -13.40 10.05
CA LEU A 311 -8.26 -13.67 10.65
C LEU A 311 -8.18 -13.85 12.16
N VAL A 312 -7.23 -14.64 12.66
CA VAL A 312 -6.98 -14.82 14.11
C VAL A 312 -6.59 -13.49 14.77
N GLY A 313 -5.73 -12.70 14.13
CA GLY A 313 -5.35 -11.36 14.60
C GLY A 313 -6.52 -10.38 14.68
N ALA A 314 -7.40 -10.38 13.67
CA ALA A 314 -8.60 -9.54 13.65
C ALA A 314 -9.65 -9.97 14.70
N ILE A 315 -9.82 -11.29 14.91
CA ILE A 315 -10.67 -11.83 15.98
C ILE A 315 -10.11 -11.43 17.36
N ALA A 316 -8.79 -11.50 17.55
CA ALA A 316 -8.14 -11.09 18.78
C ALA A 316 -8.29 -9.59 19.07
N ASP A 317 -8.07 -8.71 18.08
CA ASP A 317 -8.23 -7.26 18.26
C ASP A 317 -9.68 -6.89 18.60
N GLU A 318 -10.68 -7.40 17.88
CA GLU A 318 -12.09 -7.11 18.16
C GLU A 318 -12.53 -7.72 19.51
N ALA A 319 -12.03 -8.88 19.92
CA ALA A 319 -12.27 -9.42 21.25
C ALA A 319 -11.68 -8.53 22.36
N ILE A 320 -10.42 -8.08 22.23
CA ILE A 320 -9.78 -7.13 23.14
C ILE A 320 -10.59 -5.83 23.19
N ARG A 321 -11.01 -5.31 22.02
CA ARG A 321 -11.80 -4.09 21.87
C ARG A 321 -13.16 -4.20 22.56
N GLN A 322 -13.84 -5.34 22.45
CA GLN A 322 -15.09 -5.60 23.19
C GLN A 322 -14.87 -5.65 24.70
N ILE A 323 -13.79 -6.27 25.19
CA ILE A 323 -13.44 -6.29 26.63
C ILE A 323 -13.17 -4.86 27.14
N VAL A 324 -12.40 -4.05 26.41
CA VAL A 324 -12.11 -2.65 26.76
C VAL A 324 -13.39 -1.79 26.76
N ASN A 325 -14.27 -1.97 25.77
CA ASN A 325 -15.54 -1.25 25.71
C ASN A 325 -16.49 -1.64 26.85
N ARG A 326 -16.58 -2.94 27.19
CA ARG A 326 -17.35 -3.42 28.35
C ARG A 326 -16.81 -2.85 29.67
N ARG A 327 -15.48 -2.81 29.86
CA ARG A 327 -14.86 -2.20 31.05
C ARG A 327 -15.17 -0.70 31.17
N ARG A 328 -15.15 0.06 30.07
CA ARG A 328 -15.53 1.48 30.05
C ARG A 328 -17.01 1.71 30.36
N ALA A 329 -17.90 0.88 29.82
CA ALA A 329 -19.33 0.95 30.13
C ALA A 329 -19.61 0.61 31.62
N ALA A 330 -18.86 -0.33 32.20
CA ALA A 330 -18.94 -0.65 33.62
C ALA A 330 -18.45 0.48 34.51
N SER A 331 -17.30 1.12 34.21
CA SER A 331 -16.78 2.22 35.03
C SER A 331 -17.71 3.44 35.07
N ILE A 332 -18.39 3.76 33.95
CA ILE A 332 -19.36 4.88 33.89
C ILE A 332 -20.58 4.60 34.78
N LYS A 333 -21.00 3.33 34.93
CA LYS A 333 -22.11 2.91 35.80
C LYS A 333 -21.79 2.87 37.30
N VAL A 334 -20.56 3.16 37.71
CA VAL A 334 -20.12 3.21 39.11
C VAL A 334 -19.84 4.65 39.57
N SER A 335 -19.88 5.62 38.64
CA SER A 335 -19.55 7.03 38.87
C SER A 335 -20.74 7.99 38.68
N GLY A 336 -21.97 7.48 38.73
CA GLY A 336 -23.22 8.24 38.57
C GLY A 336 -24.43 7.43 39.02
#